data_AF-M3B8T9-F1
#
_entry.id   AF-M3B8T9-F1
#
_cell.length_a   1.000
_cell.length_b   1.000
_cell.length_c   1.000
_cell.angle_alpha   90.00
_cell.angle_beta   90.00
_cell.angle_gamma   90.00
#
_symmetry.space_group_name_H-M   'P 1'
#
loop_
_entity.id
_entity.type
_entity.pdbx_description
1 polymer ?
#
loop_
_entity_poly.entity_id
_entity_poly.type
_entity_poly.pdbx_seq_one_letter_code
_entity_poly.pdbx_strand_id
1 'polypeptide(L)' 'MIKFYYLPDCAPCEATKPRAIQAAQQAGKDILFINAQTRAPEDLHAEGVTIAPTISNGVRSIKGEQTFERLVRFFEEAN' A
#
# COMPACT_ATOMS: atom_id res chain seq x y z
N MET A 1 4.67 -4.25 -9.87
CA MET A 1 3.29 -3.73 -9.66
C MET A 1 3.10 -3.42 -8.18
N ILE A 2 2.66 -2.21 -7.84
CA ILE A 2 2.50 -1.80 -6.45
C ILE A 2 1.09 -2.20 -5.97
N LYS A 3 1.01 -2.81 -4.79
CA LYS A 3 -0.23 -3.25 -4.14
C LYS A 3 -0.45 -2.44 -2.86
N PHE A 4 -1.67 -1.96 -2.64
CA PHE A 4 -2.11 -1.28 -1.43
C PHE A 4 -3.17 -2.15 -0.75
N TYR A 5 -2.80 -2.80 0.34
CA TYR A 5 -3.71 -3.57 1.19
C TYR A 5 -4.36 -2.64 2.20
N TYR A 6 -5.69 -2.62 2.23
CA TYR A 6 -6.47 -1.77 3.12
C TYR A 6 -7.57 -2.56 3.82
N LEU A 7 -8.08 -2.02 4.92
CA LEU A 7 -9.32 -2.46 5.54
C LEU A 7 -10.38 -1.36 5.36
N PRO A 8 -11.68 -1.71 5.22
CA PRO A 8 -12.77 -0.73 5.36
C PRO A 8 -12.73 -0.10 6.76
N ASP A 9 -13.19 1.16 6.85
CA ASP A 9 -13.26 1.91 8.12
C ASP A 9 -11.91 2.00 8.87
N CYS A 10 -10.82 2.06 8.12
CA CYS A 10 -9.46 2.17 8.62
C CYS A 10 -8.96 3.61 8.45
N ALA A 11 -9.01 4.40 9.52
CA ALA A 11 -8.55 5.80 9.49
C ALA A 11 -7.12 5.98 8.92
N PRO A 12 -6.12 5.13 9.28
CA PRO A 12 -4.79 5.19 8.64
C PRO A 12 -4.83 4.91 7.14
N CYS A 13 -5.74 4.03 6.68
CA CYS A 13 -5.90 3.69 5.28
C CYS A 13 -6.53 4.85 4.50
N GLU A 14 -7.56 5.49 5.06
CA GLU A 14 -8.23 6.66 4.48
C GLU A 14 -7.28 7.85 4.37
N ALA A 15 -6.43 8.08 5.37
CA ALA A 15 -5.41 9.12 5.33
C ALA A 15 -4.31 8.83 4.28
N THR A 16 -3.91 7.56 4.14
CA THR A 16 -2.79 7.17 3.26
C THR A 16 -3.21 7.01 1.80
N LYS A 17 -4.44 6.56 1.53
CA LYS A 17 -4.93 6.28 0.17
C LYS A 17 -4.79 7.46 -0.81
N PRO A 18 -5.25 8.69 -0.52
CA PRO A 18 -5.11 9.80 -1.45
C PRO A 18 -3.63 10.16 -1.69
N ARG A 19 -2.79 10.09 -0.65
CA ARG A 19 -1.34 10.33 -0.76
C ARG A 19 -0.67 9.28 -1.65
N ALA A 20 -1.08 8.02 -1.55
CA ALA A 20 -0.54 6.93 -2.34
C ALA A 20 -0.93 7.06 -3.83
N ILE A 21 -2.17 7.48 -4.11
CA ILE A 21 -2.62 7.78 -5.49
C ILE A 21 -1.77 8.90 -6.10
N GLN A 22 -1.57 10.00 -5.36
CA GLN A 22 -0.76 11.13 -5.84
C GLN A 22 0.71 10.73 -6.07
N ALA A 23 1.30 9.97 -5.14
CA ALA A 23 2.68 9.49 -5.29
C ALA A 23 2.83 8.54 -6.49
N ALA A 24 1.84 7.66 -6.71
CA ALA A 24 1.80 6.77 -7.86
C ALA A 24 1.75 7.53 -9.19
N GLN A 25 0.88 8.54 -9.28
CA GLN A 25 0.75 9.41 -10.45
C GLN A 25 2.06 10.16 -10.74
N GLN A 26 2.68 10.74 -9.70
CA GLN A 26 3.96 11.44 -9.84
C GLN A 26 5.07 10.52 -10.33
N ALA A 27 5.14 9.29 -9.82
CA ALA A 27 6.15 8.32 -10.20
C ALA A 27 5.83 7.56 -11.52
N GLY A 28 4.67 7.81 -12.13
CA GLY A 28 4.22 7.07 -13.32
C GLY A 28 4.04 5.57 -13.06
N LYS A 29 3.57 5.20 -11.87
CA LYS A 29 3.38 3.80 -11.45
C LYS A 29 1.91 3.47 -11.25
N ASP A 30 1.53 2.24 -11.60
CA ASP A 30 0.21 1.71 -11.28
C ASP A 30 0.13 1.18 -9.84
N ILE A 31 -1.03 1.37 -9.23
CA ILE A 31 -1.36 0.87 -7.90
C ILE A 31 -2.63 0.01 -7.92
N LEU A 32 -2.52 -1.20 -7.37
CA LEU A 32 -3.64 -2.11 -7.17
C LEU A 32 -4.14 -2.01 -5.72
N PHE A 33 -5.39 -1.61 -5.53
CA PHE A 33 -6.01 -1.58 -4.20
C PHE A 33 -6.66 -2.92 -3.88
N ILE A 34 -6.30 -3.49 -2.73
CA ILE A 34 -6.76 -4.81 -2.28
C ILE A 34 -7.42 -4.65 -0.92
N ASN A 35 -8.71 -5.01 -0.83
CA ASN A 35 -9.40 -5.12 0.45
C ASN A 35 -8.88 -6.36 1.19
N ALA A 36 -8.11 -6.16 2.25
CA ALA A 36 -7.57 -7.25 3.06
C ALA A 36 -8.66 -8.03 3.81
N GLN A 37 -9.82 -7.41 4.10
CA GLN A 37 -10.93 -8.08 4.78
C GLN A 37 -11.54 -9.22 3.94
N THR A 38 -11.40 -9.17 2.61
CA THR A 38 -11.95 -10.18 1.69
C THR A 38 -10.92 -11.22 1.26
N ARG A 39 -9.75 -11.27 1.90
CA ARG A 39 -8.66 -12.19 1.58
C ARG A 39 -8.51 -13.22 2.70
N ALA A 40 -8.06 -14.42 2.33
CA ALA A 40 -7.73 -15.45 3.31
C ALA A 40 -6.53 -14.97 4.17
N PRO A 41 -6.55 -15.14 5.50
CA PRO A 41 -5.44 -14.72 6.37
C PRO A 41 -4.08 -15.31 5.97
N GLU A 42 -4.05 -16.55 5.50
CA GLU A 42 -2.86 -17.24 5.01
C GLU A 42 -2.27 -16.57 3.76
N ASP A 43 -3.10 -16.07 2.84
CA ASP A 43 -2.65 -15.31 1.66
C ASP A 43 -2.00 -13.99 2.10
N LEU A 44 -2.65 -13.27 3.01
CA LEU A 44 -2.11 -12.02 3.55
C LEU A 44 -0.78 -12.25 4.26
N HIS A 45 -0.67 -13.32 5.04
CA HIS A 45 0.56 -13.68 5.73
C HIS A 45 1.69 -14.04 4.76
N ALA A 46 1.41 -14.83 3.72
CA ALA A 46 2.36 -15.18 2.67
C ALA A 46 2.86 -13.94 1.90
N GLU A 47 2.01 -12.92 1.76
CA GLU A 47 2.37 -11.62 1.17
C GLU A 47 2.96 -10.61 2.19
N GLY A 48 3.18 -11.02 3.44
CA GLY A 48 3.78 -10.21 4.50
C GLY A 48 2.87 -9.08 5.03
N VAL A 49 1.57 -9.15 4.74
CA VAL A 49 0.54 -8.18 5.14
C VAL A 49 0.03 -8.54 6.54
N THR A 50 0.57 -7.85 7.54
CA THR A 50 0.22 -8.08 8.96
C THR A 50 -0.61 -6.95 9.57
N ILE A 51 -0.70 -5.81 8.89
CA ILE A 51 -1.38 -4.60 9.33
C ILE A 51 -1.87 -3.81 8.12
N ALA A 52 -2.97 -3.07 8.27
CA ALA A 52 -3.44 -2.15 7.25
C ALA A 52 -3.17 -0.69 7.66
N PRO A 53 -2.83 0.21 6.71
CA PRO A 53 -2.49 -0.13 5.33
C PRO A 53 -1.11 -0.81 5.23
N THR A 54 -0.95 -1.70 4.24
CA THR A 54 0.37 -2.19 3.80
C THR A 54 0.52 -1.88 2.32
N ILE A 55 1.65 -1.30 1.92
CA ILE A 55 1.96 -1.01 0.53
C ILE A 55 3.18 -1.82 0.15
N SER A 56 3.08 -2.63 -0.90
CA SER A 56 4.13 -3.55 -1.33
C SER A 56 4.41 -3.42 -2.82
N ASN A 57 5.68 -3.52 -3.21
CA ASN A 57 6.08 -3.63 -4.62
C ASN A 57 6.50 -5.06 -5.01
N GLY A 58 6.31 -6.03 -4.12
CA GLY A 58 6.73 -7.43 -4.29
C GLY A 58 8.12 -7.75 -3.75
N VAL A 59 8.95 -6.75 -3.46
CA VAL A 59 10.29 -6.92 -2.84
C VAL A 59 10.34 -6.30 -1.45
N ARG A 60 9.74 -5.11 -1.30
CA ARG A 60 9.68 -4.34 -0.07
C ARG A 60 8.24 -3.97 0.25
N SER A 61 7.99 -3.79 1.54
CA SER A 61 6.69 -3.33 2.04
C SER A 61 6.87 -2.24 3.08
N ILE A 62 5.99 -1.25 3.05
CA ILE A 62 5.81 -0.25 4.10
C ILE A 62 4.43 -0.42 4.73
N LYS A 63 4.33 -0.14 6.03
CA LYS A 63 3.20 -0.55 6.89
C LYS A 63 2.73 0.62 7.75
N GLY A 64 1.43 0.74 7.96
CA GLY A 64 0.80 1.81 8.73
C GLY A 64 0.67 3.11 7.93
N GLU A 65 0.19 4.18 8.57
CA GLU A 65 0.02 5.48 7.94
C GLU A 65 1.35 6.00 7.33
N GLN A 66 1.30 6.52 6.10
CA GLN A 66 2.48 7.08 5.43
C GLN A 66 2.31 8.54 5.05
N THR A 67 3.42 9.28 5.05
CA THR A 67 3.48 10.63 4.49
C THR A 67 3.63 10.57 2.96
N PHE A 68 3.33 11.67 2.29
CA PHE A 68 3.45 11.77 0.85
C PHE A 68 4.90 11.56 0.38
N GLU A 69 5.88 12.17 1.04
CA GLU A 69 7.29 12.12 0.66
C GLU A 69 7.84 10.69 0.75
N ARG A 70 7.44 9.96 1.80
CA ARG A 70 7.83 8.56 1.97
C ARG A 70 7.22 7.67 0.89
N LEU A 71 5.99 7.98 0.47
CA LEU A 71 5.34 7.27 -0.63
C LEU A 71 6.04 7.57 -1.95
N VAL A 72 6.31 8.83 -2.30
CA VAL A 72 7.04 9.18 -3.53
C VAL A 72 8.34 8.40 -3.64
N ARG A 73 9.16 8.42 -2.57
CA ARG A 73 10.42 7.67 -2.54
C ARG A 73 10.21 6.17 -2.75
N PHE A 74 9.20 5.58 -2.10
CA PHE A 74 8.90 4.15 -2.25
C PHE A 74 8.51 3.79 -3.70
N PHE A 75 7.74 4.66 -4.36
CA PHE A 75 7.25 4.42 -5.72
C PHE A 75 8.36 4.65 -6.77
N GLU A 76 9.25 5.62 -6.55
CA GLU A 76 10.43 5.85 -7.38
C GLU A 76 11.45 4.71 -7.27
N GLU A 77 11.66 4.15 -6.08
CA GLU A 77 12.55 3.00 -5.86
C GLU A 77 11.97 1.67 -6.38
N ALA A 78 10.67 1.63 -6.70
CA ALA A 78 10.00 0.44 -7.22
C ALA A 78 10.25 0.31 -8.73
N ASN A 79 11.40 -0.26 -9.11
CA ASN A 79 11.72 -0.61 -10.51
C ASN A 79 10.76 -1.65 -11.08
#